data_AF-A0A9X8VKY2-F1
#
_entry.id   AF-A0A9X8VKY2-F1
#
_cell.length_a   1.000
_cell.length_b   1.000
_cell.length_c   1.000
_cell.angle_alpha   90.00
_cell.angle_beta   90.00
_cell.angle_gamma   90.00
#
_symmetry.space_group_name_H-M   'P 1'
#
loop_
_entity.id
_entity.type
_entity.pdbx_description
1 polymer ?
#
loop_
_entity_poly.entity_id
_entity_poly.type
_entity_poly.pdbx_seq_one_letter_code
_entity_poly.pdbx_strand_id
1 'polypeptide(L)'
;PSLAPMLEKVLPAVVSVHVAGTQVQRQQLPEEFRRFFGPNFPGQQQSSRPFEGLGSGVIIDAAKGYVLTNNHVINNADKIRVQLNDGRELDAKL
;
A
#
# COMPACT_ATOMS: atom_id res chain seq x y z
N PRO A 1 -5.90 -34.60 15.20
CA PRO A 1 -6.81 -33.44 15.19
C PRO A 1 -6.27 -32.33 14.27
N SER A 2 -7.11 -31.71 13.44
CA SER A 2 -6.69 -30.66 12.49
C SER A 2 -7.33 -29.31 12.82
N LEU A 3 -6.70 -28.22 12.37
CA LEU A 3 -7.23 -26.86 12.48
C LEU A 3 -8.26 -26.51 11.37
N ALA A 4 -8.45 -27.41 10.39
CA ALA A 4 -9.28 -27.16 9.21
C ALA A 4 -10.72 -26.71 9.55
N PRO A 5 -11.44 -27.33 10.50
CA PRO A 5 -12.81 -26.91 10.81
C PRO A 5 -12.93 -25.49 11.39
N MET A 6 -11.85 -24.97 11.99
CA MET A 6 -11.79 -23.60 12.49
C MET A 6 -11.48 -22.64 11.36
N LEU A 7 -10.53 -22.98 10.48
CA LEU A 7 -10.15 -22.16 9.34
C LEU A 7 -11.32 -21.94 8.36
N GLU A 8 -12.13 -22.96 8.08
CA GLU A 8 -13.32 -22.84 7.23
C GLU A 8 -14.29 -21.75 7.69
N LYS A 9 -14.35 -21.48 9.01
CA LYS A 9 -15.22 -20.45 9.60
C LYS A 9 -14.58 -19.07 9.62
N VAL A 10 -13.25 -18.99 9.63
CA VAL A 10 -12.51 -17.72 9.84
C VAL A 10 -12.01 -17.12 8.52
N LEU A 11 -11.64 -17.95 7.54
CA LEU A 11 -11.10 -17.49 6.25
C LEU A 11 -12.00 -16.48 5.52
N PRO A 12 -13.35 -16.58 5.54
CA PRO A 12 -14.21 -15.57 4.93
C PRO A 12 -14.08 -14.15 5.49
N ALA A 13 -13.55 -14.00 6.71
CA ALA A 13 -13.32 -12.69 7.32
C ALA A 13 -11.98 -12.07 6.93
N VAL A 14 -11.06 -12.83 6.32
CA VAL A 14 -9.72 -12.35 5.94
C VAL A 14 -9.74 -11.88 4.48
N VAL A 15 -9.10 -10.75 4.24
CA VAL A 15 -9.04 -10.13 2.90
C VAL A 15 -7.61 -9.79 2.52
N SER A 16 -7.33 -9.78 1.22
CA SER A 16 -6.10 -9.22 0.67
C SER A 16 -6.30 -7.73 0.36
N VAL A 17 -5.33 -6.90 0.72
CA VAL A 17 -5.35 -5.45 0.50
C VAL A 17 -4.27 -5.10 -0.50
N HIS A 18 -4.67 -4.57 -1.63
CA HIS A 18 -3.80 -4.10 -2.70
C HIS A 18 -3.84 -2.58 -2.69
N VAL A 19 -2.67 -1.95 -2.62
CA VAL A 19 -2.56 -0.49 -2.67
C VAL A 19 -1.69 -0.06 -3.82
N ALA A 20 -2.03 1.07 -4.40
CA ALA A 20 -1.17 1.78 -5.34
C ALA A 20 -1.16 3.25 -4.96
N GLY A 21 -0.01 3.88 -5.08
CA GLY A 21 0.13 5.29 -4.75
C GLY A 21 1.37 5.89 -5.39
N THR A 22 1.60 7.15 -5.05
CA THR A 22 2.68 7.95 -5.61
C THR A 22 3.58 8.45 -4.49
N GLN A 23 4.83 8.00 -4.45
CA GLN A 23 5.78 8.43 -3.44
C GLN A 23 6.77 9.45 -4.01
N VAL A 24 6.83 10.63 -3.39
CA VAL A 24 7.84 11.64 -3.70
C VAL A 24 9.15 11.27 -3.02
N GLN A 25 10.15 10.89 -3.81
CA GLN A 25 11.52 10.68 -3.38
C GLN A 25 12.35 11.94 -3.65
N ARG A 26 12.92 12.51 -2.59
CA ARG A 26 13.95 13.55 -2.68
C ARG A 26 15.30 12.88 -2.80
N GLN A 27 15.92 12.99 -3.96
CA GLN A 27 17.28 12.51 -4.17
C GLN A 27 18.23 13.71 -4.09
N GLN A 28 19.16 13.65 -3.14
CA GLN A 28 20.27 14.59 -3.09
C GLN A 28 21.29 14.16 -4.14
N LEU A 29 21.61 15.08 -5.05
CA LEU A 29 22.61 14.82 -6.07
C LEU A 29 24.01 14.99 -5.44
N PRO A 30 24.99 14.14 -5.80
CA PRO A 30 26.35 14.26 -5.29
C PRO A 30 26.95 15.64 -5.58
N GLU A 31 27.72 16.18 -4.62
CA GLU A 31 28.35 17.51 -4.71
C GLU A 31 29.29 17.65 -5.91
N GLU A 32 29.86 16.54 -6.39
CA GLU A 32 30.71 16.47 -7.57
C GLU A 32 29.99 17.01 -8.80
N PHE A 33 28.68 16.82 -8.93
CA PHE A 33 27.89 17.37 -10.03
C PHE A 33 27.92 18.90 -10.05
N ARG A 34 27.94 19.58 -8.89
CA ARG A 34 28.09 21.04 -8.85
C ARG A 34 29.44 21.50 -9.40
N ARG A 35 30.49 20.68 -9.26
CA ARG A 35 31.82 20.97 -9.81
C ARG A 35 31.85 20.90 -11.34
N PHE A 36 31.04 20.01 -11.93
CA PHE A 36 30.95 19.83 -13.39
C PHE A 36 29.92 20.75 -14.07
N PHE A 37 28.76 21.00 -13.44
CA PHE A 37 27.63 21.73 -14.03
C PHE A 37 27.43 23.15 -13.48
N GLY A 38 28.25 23.56 -12.50
CA GLY A 38 28.29 24.91 -11.95
C GLY A 38 27.28 25.18 -10.81
N PRO A 39 27.29 26.40 -10.25
CA PRO A 39 26.53 26.77 -9.05
C PRO A 39 25.01 26.75 -9.23
N ASN A 40 24.53 26.87 -10.46
CA ASN A 40 23.11 26.89 -10.80
C ASN A 40 22.52 25.47 -10.99
N PHE A 41 23.33 24.42 -10.82
CA PHE A 41 22.85 23.05 -10.94
C PHE A 41 21.95 22.68 -9.76
N PRO A 42 20.70 22.22 -10.01
CA PRO A 42 19.78 21.87 -8.94
C PRO A 42 20.33 20.69 -8.15
N GLY A 43 20.78 20.93 -6.92
CA GLY A 43 21.38 19.90 -6.04
C GLY A 43 20.37 18.94 -5.40
N GLN A 44 19.08 19.15 -5.64
CA GLN A 44 18.02 18.26 -5.20
C GLN A 44 17.07 17.99 -6.35
N GLN A 45 16.87 16.72 -6.65
CA GLN A 45 15.86 16.28 -7.60
C GLN A 45 14.71 15.64 -6.81
N GLN A 46 13.51 16.22 -6.95
CA GLN A 46 12.29 15.54 -6.54
C GLN A 46 11.86 14.65 -7.69
N SER A 47 11.80 13.34 -7.42
CA SER A 47 11.20 12.37 -8.33
C SER A 47 9.95 11.80 -7.70
N SER A 48 8.87 11.81 -8.46
CA SER A 48 7.64 11.12 -8.08
C SER A 48 7.69 9.72 -8.67
N ARG A 49 7.57 8.67 -7.85
CA ARG A 49 7.58 7.28 -8.32
C ARG A 49 6.29 6.59 -7.91
N PRO A 50 5.62 5.89 -8.84
CA PRO A 50 4.52 5.02 -8.46
C PRO A 50 5.06 3.90 -7.57
N PHE A 51 4.26 3.49 -6.59
CA PHE A 51 4.51 2.31 -5.79
C PHE A 51 3.25 1.46 -5.74
N GLU A 52 3.47 0.16 -5.53
CA GLU A 52 2.42 -0.80 -5.24
C GLU A 52 2.75 -1.50 -3.92
N GLY A 53 1.70 -1.85 -3.18
CA GLY A 53 1.81 -2.51 -1.89
C GLY A 53 0.77 -3.61 -1.76
N LEU A 54 1.15 -4.64 -1.00
CA LEU A 54 0.31 -5.79 -0.70
C LEU A 54 0.26 -5.97 0.81
N GLY A 55 -0.92 -6.25 1.33
CA GLY A 55 -1.12 -6.58 2.73
C GLY A 55 -2.36 -7.42 2.92
N SER A 56 -2.73 -7.62 4.18
CA SER A 56 -3.96 -8.31 4.57
C SER A 56 -4.79 -7.43 5.49
N GLY A 57 -6.07 -7.76 5.58
CA GLY A 57 -7.00 -7.14 6.50
C GLY A 57 -8.01 -8.14 7.03
N VAL A 58 -8.78 -7.70 8.02
CA VAL A 58 -9.87 -8.48 8.61
C VAL A 58 -11.14 -7.66 8.59
N ILE A 59 -12.24 -8.27 8.15
CA ILE A 59 -13.57 -7.67 8.20
C ILE A 59 -14.04 -7.66 9.66
N ILE A 60 -14.30 -6.47 10.20
CA ILE A 60 -14.77 -6.28 11.58
C ILE A 60 -16.27 -5.93 11.66
N ASP A 61 -16.84 -5.41 10.58
CA ASP A 61 -18.27 -5.15 10.44
C ASP A 61 -18.68 -5.44 9.00
N ALA A 62 -19.29 -6.61 8.77
CA ALA A 62 -19.69 -7.04 7.44
C ALA A 62 -20.89 -6.26 6.87
N ALA A 63 -21.76 -5.71 7.73
CA ALA A 63 -22.91 -4.94 7.30
C ALA A 63 -22.48 -3.55 6.78
N LYS A 64 -21.45 -2.96 7.40
CA LYS A 64 -20.88 -1.67 6.98
C LYS A 64 -19.70 -1.80 6.01
N GLY A 65 -19.11 -2.99 5.90
CA GLY A 65 -17.93 -3.23 5.06
C GLY A 65 -16.63 -2.70 5.67
N TYR A 66 -16.51 -2.67 7.00
CA TYR A 66 -15.30 -2.17 7.65
C TYR A 66 -14.22 -3.25 7.72
N VAL A 67 -13.03 -2.87 7.25
CA VAL A 67 -11.83 -3.71 7.23
C VAL A 67 -10.75 -3.06 8.08
N LEU A 68 -10.17 -3.84 8.99
CA LEU A 68 -9.01 -3.45 9.77
C LEU A 68 -7.73 -3.95 9.09
N THR A 69 -6.77 -3.05 8.87
CA THR A 69 -5.43 -3.38 8.35
C THR A 69 -4.37 -2.52 9.02
N ASN A 70 -3.10 -2.82 8.75
CA ASN A 70 -1.99 -2.04 9.29
C ASN A 70 -1.86 -0.70 8.56
N ASN A 71 -1.60 0.36 9.31
CA ASN A 71 -1.42 1.70 8.74
C ASN A 71 -0.30 1.75 7.68
N HIS A 72 0.80 1.02 7.87
CA HIS A 72 1.90 1.04 6.89
C HIS A 72 1.53 0.42 5.53
N VAL A 73 0.46 -0.37 5.46
CA VAL A 73 -0.04 -0.96 4.20
C VAL A 73 -0.77 0.09 3.38
N ILE A 74 -1.59 0.92 4.04
CA ILE A 74 -2.46 1.91 3.40
C ILE A 74 -1.86 3.32 3.33
N ASN A 75 -0.70 3.54 3.96
CA ASN A 75 -0.09 4.86 4.02
C ASN A 75 0.34 5.34 2.63
N ASN A 76 0.02 6.59 2.29
CA ASN A 76 0.26 7.21 0.98
C ASN A 76 -0.38 6.47 -0.22
N ALA A 77 -1.35 5.58 0.03
CA ALA A 77 -2.07 4.92 -1.04
C ALA A 77 -3.07 5.89 -1.68
N ASP A 78 -2.98 6.05 -3.00
CA ASP A 78 -3.96 6.79 -3.79
C ASP A 78 -5.17 5.92 -4.14
N LYS A 79 -4.95 4.61 -4.24
CA LYS A 79 -5.96 3.58 -4.54
C LYS A 79 -5.80 2.42 -3.58
N ILE A 80 -6.91 1.96 -3.02
CA ILE A 80 -6.97 0.77 -2.16
C ILE A 80 -8.03 -0.17 -2.74
N ARG A 81 -7.63 -1.40 -3.05
CA ARG A 81 -8.51 -2.48 -3.47
C ARG A 81 -8.44 -3.60 -2.45
N VAL A 82 -9.60 -4.18 -2.17
CA VAL A 82 -9.76 -5.30 -1.25
C VAL A 82 -10.24 -6.50 -2.05
N GLN A 83 -9.52 -7.61 -1.96
CA GLN A 83 -9.93 -8.88 -2.53
C GLN A 83 -10.42 -9.80 -1.41
N LEU A 84 -11.66 -10.26 -1.55
CA LEU A 84 -12.27 -11.21 -0.63
C LEU A 84 -11.78 -12.64 -0.93
N ASN A 85 -11.96 -13.56 0.03
CA ASN A 85 -11.56 -14.95 -0.12
C ASN A 85 -12.30 -15.70 -1.26
N ASP A 86 -13.45 -15.18 -1.69
CA ASP A 86 -14.24 -15.70 -2.81
C ASP A 86 -13.81 -15.13 -4.18
N GLY A 87 -12.76 -14.30 -4.21
CA GLY A 87 -12.18 -13.72 -5.42
C GLY A 87 -12.81 -12.40 -5.86
N ARG A 88 -13.86 -11.91 -5.19
CA ARG A 88 -14.43 -10.59 -5.49
C ARG A 88 -13.45 -9.49 -5.11
N GLU A 89 -13.35 -8.47 -5.97
CA GLU A 89 -12.56 -7.26 -5.73
C GLU A 89 -13.47 -6.05 -5.52
N LEU A 90 -13.15 -5.22 -4.54
CA LEU A 90 -13.90 -4.04 -4.16
C LEU A 90 -12.94 -2.87 -3.95
N ASP A 91 -13.33 -1.67 -4.38
CA ASP A 91 -12.61 -0.45 -4.02
C ASP A 91 -12.91 -0.07 -2.58
N ALA A 92 -11.89 0.34 -1.84
CA ALA A 92 -11.98 0.76 -0.45
C ALA A 92 -11.49 2.20 -0.27
N LYS A 93 -11.91 2.81 0.85
CA LYS A 93 -11.57 4.17 1.23
C LYS A 93 -11.19 4.21 2.71
N LEU A 94 -10.31 5.15 3.06
CA LEU A 94 -9.94 5.48 4.43
C LEU A 94 -11.01 6.30 5.13
#